data_AF-A0A958FX51-F1
#
_entry.id   AF-A0A958FX51-F1
#
_cell.length_a   1.000
_cell.length_b   1.000
_cell.length_c   1.000
_cell.angle_alpha   90.00
_cell.angle_beta   90.00
_cell.angle_gamma   90.00
#
_symmetry.space_group_name_H-M   'P 1'
#
loop_
_entity.id
_entity.type
_entity.pdbx_description
1 polymer ?
#
loop_
_entity_poly.entity_id
_entity_poly.type
_entity_poly.pdbx_seq_one_letter_code
_entity_poly.pdbx_strand_id
1 'polypeptide(L)'
;MKSKPDWVVLALGGNDALRGLLPTEIKKNLKEAIDIAKSNHINVLLAGMKAPPNMGKDYTERFENVFSELAKAYPDMTFMPFLLEGVGGEANLNLPDGIHPNEKGHEVIAQHLFGILKKQL
;
A
#
# COMPACT_ATOMS: atom_id res chain seq x y z
N MET A 1 11.64 -9.90 17.19
CA MET A 1 12.07 -10.64 15.99
C MET A 1 13.60 -10.65 15.94
N LYS A 2 14.23 -11.72 15.45
CA LYS A 2 15.71 -11.82 15.32
C LYS A 2 16.23 -11.49 13.91
N SER A 3 15.35 -11.17 12.97
CA SER A 3 15.71 -10.82 11.58
C SER A 3 15.98 -9.32 11.45
N LYS A 4 16.96 -8.97 10.61
CA LYS A 4 17.28 -7.59 10.23
C LYS A 4 17.05 -7.47 8.71
N PRO A 5 15.83 -7.14 8.25
CA PRO A 5 15.50 -7.15 6.84
C PRO A 5 16.14 -5.96 6.13
N ASP A 6 16.53 -6.14 4.86
CA ASP A 6 17.00 -5.04 4.01
C ASP A 6 15.84 -4.17 3.51
N TRP A 7 14.63 -4.76 3.46
CA TRP A 7 13.42 -4.15 2.91
C TRP A 7 12.19 -4.39 3.79
N VAL A 8 11.32 -3.39 3.85
CA VAL A 8 9.94 -3.50 4.33
C VAL A 8 8.99 -3.03 3.22
N VAL A 9 8.02 -3.88 2.88
CA VAL A 9 6.89 -3.50 2.03
C VAL A 9 5.73 -3.12 2.94
N LEU A 10 5.38 -1.83 2.96
CA LEU A 10 4.29 -1.28 3.76
C LEU A 10 3.01 -1.23 2.92
N ALA A 11 2.14 -2.22 3.13
CA ALA A 11 0.85 -2.38 2.44
C ALA A 11 -0.32 -2.31 3.46
N LEU A 12 -0.48 -1.17 4.12
CA LEU A 12 -1.50 -0.92 5.15
C LEU A 12 -2.46 0.21 4.74
N GLY A 13 -3.59 0.33 5.44
CA GLY A 13 -4.59 1.39 5.22
C GLY A 13 -5.93 0.90 4.65
N GLY A 14 -5.96 -0.26 3.98
CA GLY A 14 -7.22 -0.80 3.41
C GLY A 14 -8.30 -1.06 4.48
N ASN A 15 -7.91 -1.62 5.62
CA ASN A 15 -8.84 -1.86 6.74
C ASN A 15 -9.28 -0.55 7.41
N ASP A 16 -8.42 0.45 7.45
CA ASP A 16 -8.71 1.78 7.98
C ASP A 16 -9.76 2.48 7.11
N ALA A 17 -9.64 2.35 5.78
CA ALA A 17 -10.65 2.81 4.82
C ALA A 17 -12.00 2.10 5.01
N LEU A 18 -11.99 0.76 5.17
CA LEU A 18 -13.22 -0.01 5.44
C LEU A 18 -13.90 0.38 6.75
N ARG A 19 -13.16 0.93 7.71
CA ARG A 19 -13.67 1.44 9.00
C ARG A 19 -13.98 2.94 8.98
N GLY A 20 -13.70 3.65 7.89
CA GLY A 20 -13.91 5.09 7.78
C GLY A 20 -13.03 5.92 8.71
N LEU A 21 -11.83 5.43 9.06
CA LEU A 21 -10.90 6.20 9.90
C LEU A 21 -10.42 7.47 9.18
N LEU A 22 -10.03 8.49 9.95
CA LEU A 22 -9.64 9.78 9.40
C LEU A 22 -8.34 9.64 8.58
N PRO A 23 -8.29 10.14 7.32
CA PRO A 23 -7.06 10.09 6.51
C PRO A 23 -5.83 10.69 7.20
N THR A 24 -6.03 11.69 8.08
CA THR A 24 -4.96 12.28 8.89
C THR A 24 -4.35 11.32 9.90
N GLU A 25 -5.17 10.45 10.52
CA GLU A 25 -4.69 9.43 11.46
C GLU A 25 -3.97 8.30 10.72
N ILE A 26 -4.52 7.88 9.58
CA ILE A 26 -3.90 6.88 8.69
C ILE A 26 -2.52 7.37 8.25
N LYS A 27 -2.43 8.63 7.79
CA LYS A 27 -1.16 9.27 7.40
C LYS A 27 -0.16 9.30 8.55
N LYS A 28 -0.60 9.67 9.75
CA LYS A 28 0.25 9.71 10.94
C LYS A 28 0.82 8.31 11.24
N ASN A 29 -0.02 7.29 11.28
CA ASN A 29 0.40 5.92 11.60
C ASN A 29 1.37 5.36 10.55
N LEU A 30 1.09 5.57 9.25
CA LEU A 30 2.00 5.18 8.17
C LEU A 30 3.33 5.92 8.27
N LYS A 31 3.31 7.23 8.55
CA LYS A 31 4.53 8.03 8.74
C LYS A 31 5.39 7.47 9.87
N GLU A 32 4.79 7.15 11.01
CA GLU A 32 5.50 6.56 12.15
C GLU A 32 6.14 5.21 11.78
N ALA A 33 5.43 4.34 11.06
CA ALA A 33 5.98 3.07 10.59
C ALA A 33 7.17 3.27 9.61
N ILE A 34 7.06 4.24 8.69
CA ILE A 34 8.12 4.61 7.75
C ILE A 34 9.36 5.12 8.51
N ASP A 35 9.16 6.02 9.47
CA ASP A 35 10.25 6.59 10.29
C ASP A 35 10.97 5.51 11.11
N ILE A 36 10.23 4.55 11.68
CA ILE A 36 10.81 3.42 12.41
C ILE A 36 11.67 2.57 11.47
N ALA A 37 11.18 2.22 10.28
CA ALA A 37 11.96 1.42 9.33
C ALA A 37 13.24 2.16 8.87
N LYS A 38 13.11 3.44 8.50
CA LYS A 38 14.23 4.27 8.05
C LYS A 38 15.28 4.50 9.14
N SER A 39 14.88 4.73 10.39
CA SER A 39 15.81 4.89 11.52
C SER A 39 16.63 3.62 11.80
N ASN A 40 16.14 2.46 11.37
CA ASN A 40 16.86 1.18 11.43
C ASN A 40 17.65 0.87 10.14
N HIS A 41 17.78 1.85 9.22
CA HIS A 41 18.44 1.70 7.92
C HIS A 41 17.81 0.62 7.02
N ILE A 42 16.50 0.46 7.12
CA ILE A 42 15.73 -0.48 6.30
C ILE A 42 15.10 0.29 5.13
N ASN A 43 15.23 -0.25 3.91
CA ASN A 43 14.59 0.33 2.74
C ASN A 43 13.07 0.12 2.81
N VAL A 44 12.29 1.11 2.37
CA VAL A 44 10.83 1.04 2.43
C VAL A 44 10.27 1.09 1.02
N LEU A 45 9.37 0.16 0.71
CA LEU A 45 8.41 0.29 -0.37
C LEU A 45 7.05 0.59 0.24
N LEU A 46 6.50 1.77 -0.04
CA LEU A 46 5.12 2.10 0.29
C LEU A 46 4.21 1.64 -0.85
N ALA A 47 3.28 0.73 -0.56
CA ALA A 47 2.26 0.30 -1.51
C ALA A 47 0.95 1.04 -1.23
N GLY A 48 0.52 1.86 -2.18
CA GLY A 48 -0.70 2.64 -2.08
C GLY A 48 -1.96 1.77 -2.13
N MET A 49 -3.03 2.29 -1.53
CA MET A 49 -4.35 1.66 -1.49
C MET A 49 -5.41 2.65 -1.97
N LYS A 50 -6.55 2.12 -2.42
CA LYS A 50 -7.75 2.89 -2.74
C LYS A 50 -8.86 2.56 -1.74
N ALA A 51 -9.69 3.55 -1.42
CA ALA A 51 -10.88 3.32 -0.62
C ALA A 51 -12.03 2.83 -1.51
N PRO A 52 -12.97 2.02 -0.98
CA PRO A 52 -14.17 1.64 -1.71
C PRO A 52 -15.00 2.85 -2.18
N PRO A 53 -15.54 2.85 -3.42
CA PRO A 53 -16.29 3.99 -3.96
C PRO A 53 -17.52 4.40 -3.12
N ASN A 54 -18.10 3.47 -2.37
CA ASN A 54 -19.26 3.71 -1.51
C ASN A 54 -18.93 4.58 -0.26
N MET A 55 -17.67 4.89 0.01
CA MET A 55 -17.25 5.81 1.08
C MET A 55 -17.43 7.29 0.72
N GLY A 56 -17.72 7.59 -0.55
CA GLY A 56 -17.90 8.95 -1.04
C GLY A 56 -16.60 9.60 -1.53
N LYS A 57 -16.74 10.44 -2.57
CA LYS A 57 -15.63 10.99 -3.35
C LYS A 57 -14.61 11.77 -2.49
N ASP A 58 -15.06 12.60 -1.57
CA ASP A 58 -14.16 13.38 -0.69
C ASP A 58 -13.28 12.46 0.16
N TYR A 59 -13.87 11.43 0.76
CA TYR A 59 -13.13 10.47 1.57
C TYR A 59 -12.14 9.69 0.72
N THR A 60 -12.55 9.18 -0.44
CA THR A 60 -11.68 8.38 -1.31
C THR A 60 -10.49 9.19 -1.82
N GLU A 61 -10.71 10.43 -2.27
CA GLU A 61 -9.63 11.31 -2.74
C GLU A 61 -8.65 11.64 -1.61
N ARG A 62 -9.15 11.99 -0.42
CA ARG A 62 -8.30 12.29 0.73
C ARG A 62 -7.52 11.07 1.21
N PHE A 63 -8.13 9.88 1.20
CA PHE A 63 -7.46 8.63 1.55
C PHE A 63 -6.34 8.30 0.56
N GLU A 64 -6.60 8.37 -0.75
CA GLU A 64 -5.58 8.11 -1.77
C GLU A 64 -4.44 9.14 -1.70
N ASN A 65 -4.75 10.40 -1.41
CA ASN A 65 -3.76 11.47 -1.25
C ASN A 65 -2.77 11.21 -0.10
N VAL A 66 -3.15 10.47 0.95
CA VAL A 66 -2.23 10.09 2.04
C VAL A 66 -0.96 9.45 1.50
N PHE A 67 -1.10 8.51 0.58
CA PHE A 67 0.03 7.75 0.04
C PHE A 67 0.94 8.61 -0.84
N SER A 68 0.36 9.45 -1.70
CA SER A 68 1.15 10.34 -2.56
C SER A 68 1.85 11.45 -1.78
N GLU A 69 1.23 11.96 -0.71
CA GLU A 69 1.85 12.94 0.20
C GLU A 69 3.01 12.32 0.98
N LEU A 70 2.88 11.07 1.46
CA LEU A 70 3.99 10.36 2.09
C LEU A 70 5.12 10.09 1.10
N ALA A 71 4.81 9.66 -0.12
CA ALA A 71 5.82 9.46 -1.16
C ALA A 71 6.61 10.75 -1.46
N LYS A 72 5.95 11.92 -1.48
CA LYS A 72 6.61 13.22 -1.64
C LYS A 72 7.47 13.61 -0.43
N ALA A 73 7.04 13.25 0.78
CA ALA A 73 7.77 13.55 2.01
C ALA A 73 9.04 12.70 2.18
N TYR A 74 9.10 11.52 1.56
CA TYR A 74 10.23 10.60 1.59
C TYR A 74 10.72 10.29 0.16
N PRO A 75 11.47 11.20 -0.48
CA PRO A 75 11.83 11.08 -1.91
C PRO A 75 12.75 9.90 -2.24
N ASP A 76 13.42 9.33 -1.24
CA ASP A 76 14.27 8.14 -1.36
C ASP A 76 13.51 6.83 -1.05
N MET A 77 12.22 6.91 -0.72
CA MET A 77 11.35 5.76 -0.52
C MET A 77 10.80 5.27 -1.86
N THR A 78 10.73 3.96 -2.04
CA THR A 78 10.06 3.38 -3.21
C THR A 78 8.56 3.49 -3.06
N PHE A 79 7.87 3.97 -4.09
CA PHE A 79 6.41 4.12 -4.07
C PHE A 79 5.75 3.34 -5.20
N MET A 80 4.85 2.44 -4.83
CA MET A 80 3.90 1.79 -5.74
C MET A 80 2.54 2.48 -5.57
N PRO A 81 2.00 3.19 -6.58
CA PRO A 81 0.77 3.98 -6.43
C PRO A 81 -0.46 3.19 -5.98
N PHE A 82 -0.61 1.95 -6.47
CA PHE A 82 -1.70 1.08 -6.05
C PHE A 82 -1.26 -0.39 -6.08
N LEU A 83 -1.41 -1.09 -4.96
CA LEU A 83 -1.02 -2.50 -4.83
C LEU A 83 -1.83 -3.43 -5.74
N LEU A 84 -3.13 -3.15 -5.89
CA LEU A 84 -4.06 -4.00 -6.61
C LEU A 84 -4.32 -3.51 -8.04
N GLU A 85 -3.40 -2.74 -8.61
CA GLU A 85 -3.50 -2.27 -10.00
C GLU A 85 -3.63 -3.47 -10.95
N GLY A 86 -4.70 -3.49 -11.75
CA GLY A 86 -5.03 -4.61 -12.65
C GLY A 86 -5.52 -5.89 -11.95
N VAL A 87 -5.82 -5.84 -10.64
CA VAL A 87 -6.29 -7.00 -9.85
C VAL A 87 -7.60 -6.67 -9.13
N GLY A 88 -7.67 -5.55 -8.41
CA GLY A 88 -8.83 -5.20 -7.60
C GLY A 88 -10.10 -5.06 -8.44
N GLY A 89 -11.12 -5.87 -8.15
CA GLY A 89 -12.40 -5.87 -8.86
C GLY A 89 -12.44 -6.80 -10.08
N GLU A 90 -11.33 -7.43 -10.46
CA GLU A 90 -11.27 -8.34 -11.59
C GLU A 90 -11.80 -9.72 -11.21
N ALA A 91 -12.96 -10.12 -11.75
CA ALA A 91 -13.68 -11.32 -11.32
C ALA A 91 -12.85 -12.62 -11.40
N ASN A 92 -11.93 -12.73 -12.37
CA ASN A 92 -11.06 -13.89 -12.53
C ASN A 92 -9.84 -13.88 -11.59
N LEU A 93 -9.52 -12.73 -10.99
CA LEU A 93 -8.36 -12.54 -10.11
C LEU A 93 -8.76 -12.30 -8.65
N ASN A 94 -10.06 -12.16 -8.36
CA ASN A 94 -10.59 -11.95 -7.03
C ASN A 94 -11.39 -13.15 -6.53
N LEU A 95 -11.59 -13.20 -5.21
CA LEU A 95 -12.56 -14.03 -4.52
C LEU A 95 -13.99 -13.54 -4.83
N PRO A 96 -15.03 -14.33 -4.50
CA PRO A 96 -16.43 -13.95 -4.77
C PRO A 96 -16.90 -12.63 -4.15
N ASP A 97 -16.16 -12.11 -3.15
CA ASP A 97 -16.43 -10.78 -2.57
C ASP A 97 -16.04 -9.60 -3.47
N GLY A 98 -15.30 -9.85 -4.54
CA GLY A 98 -14.86 -8.83 -5.51
C GLY A 98 -13.76 -7.89 -4.99
N ILE A 99 -13.25 -8.08 -3.77
CA ILE A 99 -12.28 -7.18 -3.12
C ILE A 99 -10.94 -7.88 -2.91
N HIS A 100 -10.96 -9.13 -2.48
CA HIS A 100 -9.74 -9.85 -2.11
C HIS A 100 -9.20 -10.65 -3.30
N PRO A 101 -7.90 -10.55 -3.62
CA PRO A 101 -7.28 -11.38 -4.66
C PRO A 101 -7.40 -12.88 -4.35
N ASN A 102 -7.62 -13.68 -5.40
CA ASN A 102 -7.43 -15.12 -5.36
C ASN A 102 -5.96 -15.49 -5.67
N GLU A 103 -5.64 -16.78 -5.79
CA GLU A 103 -4.29 -17.27 -6.10
C GLU A 103 -3.67 -16.57 -7.32
N LYS A 104 -4.39 -16.48 -8.44
CA LYS A 104 -3.92 -15.82 -9.67
C LYS A 104 -3.75 -14.31 -9.47
N GLY A 105 -4.63 -13.66 -8.72
CA GLY A 105 -4.48 -12.26 -8.36
C GLY A 105 -3.20 -12.01 -7.54
N HIS A 106 -2.88 -12.91 -6.61
CA HIS A 106 -1.64 -12.85 -5.85
C HIS A 106 -0.39 -13.05 -6.72
N GLU A 107 -0.43 -13.91 -7.73
CA GLU A 107 0.67 -14.05 -8.71
C GLU A 107 0.96 -12.73 -9.44
N VAL A 108 -0.10 -12.03 -9.90
CA VAL A 108 0.03 -10.74 -10.58
C VAL A 108 0.62 -9.69 -9.63
N ILE A 109 0.13 -9.61 -8.40
CA ILE A 109 0.67 -8.69 -7.37
C ILE A 109 2.16 -8.96 -7.12
N ALA A 110 2.53 -10.24 -6.97
CA ALA A 110 3.91 -10.63 -6.75
C ALA A 110 4.82 -10.24 -7.92
N GLN A 111 4.37 -10.41 -9.16
CA GLN A 111 5.12 -10.00 -10.36
C GLN A 111 5.33 -8.47 -10.39
N HIS A 112 4.31 -7.68 -10.07
CA HIS A 112 4.41 -6.22 -10.01
C HIS A 112 5.40 -5.77 -8.91
N LEU A 113 5.25 -6.30 -7.69
CA LEU A 113 6.14 -5.98 -6.57
C LEU A 113 7.59 -6.36 -6.88
N PHE A 114 7.81 -7.59 -7.38
CA PHE A 114 9.14 -8.06 -7.73
C PHE A 114 9.76 -7.22 -8.86
N GLY A 115 8.98 -6.83 -9.86
CA GLY A 115 9.45 -5.97 -10.96
C GLY A 115 9.94 -4.61 -10.48
N ILE A 116 9.35 -4.05 -9.42
CA ILE A 116 9.82 -2.81 -8.79
C ILE A 116 11.08 -3.07 -7.95
N LEU A 117 11.02 -4.06 -7.05
CA LEU A 117 12.12 -4.34 -6.10
C LEU A 117 13.39 -4.80 -6.81
N LYS A 118 13.29 -5.62 -7.87
CA LYS A 118 14.45 -6.14 -8.62
C LYS A 118 15.35 -5.04 -9.19
N LYS A 119 14.83 -3.83 -9.44
CA LYS A 119 15.64 -2.71 -9.93
C LYS A 119 16.54 -2.09 -8.86
N GLN A 120 16.34 -2.48 -7.60
CA GLN A 120 16.98 -1.91 -6.41
C GLN A 120 17.73 -2.96 -5.57
N LEU A 121 17.71 -4.22 -6.01
CA LEU A 121 18.52 -5.32 -5.52
C LEU A 121 19.75 -5.46 -6.42
#